data_AF-A0A401FV73-F1
#
_entry.id   AF-A0A401FV73-F1
#
_cell.length_a   1.000
_cell.length_b   1.000
_cell.length_c   1.000
_cell.angle_alpha   90.00
_cell.angle_beta   90.00
_cell.angle_gamma   90.00
#
_symmetry.space_group_name_H-M   'P 1'
#
loop_
_entity.id
_entity.type
_entity.pdbx_description
1 polymer ?
#
loop_
_entity_poly.entity_id
_entity_poly.type
_entity_poly.pdbx_seq_one_letter_code
_entity_poly.pdbx_strand_id
1 'polypeptide(L)'
;MIADRFHVAKLYKAGLDKLRKKEMKRLKDELSDEEYKKLKGVMRALRRKPKKLNDEQREILKILFEYSSVLEQVYELCNDLNSICEKNVSKAGAEGKFKAWMLKAQISGLNSFNSFLLVTKQK
;
A
#
# COMPACT_ATOMS: atom_id res chain seq x y z
N MET A 1 4.70 19.01 14.67
CA MET A 1 5.31 17.69 14.92
C MET A 1 5.29 16.91 13.62
N ILE A 2 6.47 16.51 13.15
CA ILE A 2 6.69 15.69 11.95
C ILE A 2 5.97 14.36 12.17
N ALA A 3 5.20 13.89 11.20
CA ALA A 3 4.63 12.55 11.25
C ALA A 3 5.77 11.53 11.37
N ASP A 4 5.85 10.81 12.51
CA ASP A 4 6.80 9.72 12.67
C ASP A 4 6.51 8.60 11.65
N ARG A 5 7.52 7.81 11.27
CA ARG A 5 7.40 6.68 10.34
C ARG A 5 6.22 5.75 10.64
N PHE A 6 5.86 5.56 11.91
CA PHE A 6 4.71 4.76 12.33
C PHE A 6 3.37 5.45 12.02
N HIS A 7 3.29 6.78 12.17
CA HIS A 7 2.12 7.56 11.80
C HIS A 7 1.87 7.48 10.29
N VAL A 8 2.91 7.66 9.49
CA VAL A 8 2.81 7.57 8.02
C VAL A 8 2.46 6.15 7.57
N ALA A 9 3.00 5.11 8.20
CA ALA A 9 2.61 3.73 7.93
C ALA A 9 1.12 3.48 8.22
N LYS A 10 0.57 4.05 9.29
CA LYS A 10 -0.86 3.95 9.61
C LYS A 10 -1.73 4.65 8.56
N LEU A 11 -1.31 5.83 8.08
CA LEU A 11 -2.02 6.58 7.04
C LEU A 11 -2.03 5.82 5.70
N TYR A 12 -0.88 5.30 5.26
CA TYR A 12 -0.81 4.50 4.03
C TYR A 12 -1.67 3.23 4.12
N LYS A 13 -1.65 2.52 5.26
CA LYS A 13 -2.52 1.34 5.47
C LYS A 13 -4.00 1.70 5.43
N ALA A 14 -4.40 2.83 6.03
CA ALA A 14 -5.77 3.31 5.97
C ALA A 14 -6.18 3.72 4.55
N GLY A 15 -5.28 4.37 3.81
CA GLY A 15 -5.47 4.68 2.40
C GLY A 15 -5.63 3.42 1.55
N LEU A 16 -4.83 2.37 1.80
CA LEU A 16 -4.88 1.12 1.05
C LEU A 16 -6.25 0.45 1.23
N ASP A 17 -6.76 0.42 2.46
CA ASP A 17 -8.10 -0.10 2.74
C ASP A 17 -9.21 0.72 2.08
N LYS A 18 -9.06 2.06 1.98
CA LYS A 18 -10.00 2.93 1.25
C LYS A 18 -9.95 2.66 -0.25
N LEU A 19 -8.76 2.59 -0.83
CA LEU A 19 -8.56 2.34 -2.26
C LEU A 19 -9.07 0.95 -2.64
N ARG A 20 -8.78 -0.08 -1.83
CA ARG A 20 -9.34 -1.42 -2.00
C ARG A 20 -10.86 -1.39 -2.09
N LYS A 21 -11.55 -0.67 -1.18
CA LYS A 21 -13.02 -0.57 -1.23
C LYS A 21 -13.51 0.08 -2.53
N LYS A 22 -12.84 1.13 -2.98
CA LYS A 22 -13.16 1.84 -4.22
C LYS A 22 -12.98 0.93 -5.44
N GLU A 23 -11.81 0.30 -5.56
CA GLU A 23 -11.49 -0.59 -6.68
C GLU A 23 -12.39 -1.83 -6.67
N MET A 24 -12.61 -2.47 -5.53
CA MET A 24 -13.54 -3.62 -5.47
C MET A 24 -14.97 -3.25 -5.86
N LYS A 25 -15.43 -2.03 -5.56
CA LYS A 25 -16.74 -1.57 -6.02
C LYS A 25 -16.77 -1.41 -7.54
N ARG A 26 -15.74 -0.76 -8.11
CA ARG A 26 -15.58 -0.60 -9.57
C ARG A 26 -15.53 -1.95 -10.29
N LEU A 27 -14.72 -2.87 -9.80
CA LEU A 27 -14.57 -4.21 -10.38
C LEU A 27 -15.83 -5.06 -10.28
N LYS A 28 -16.69 -4.82 -9.27
CA LYS A 28 -17.97 -5.50 -9.20
C LYS A 28 -18.91 -5.08 -10.34
N ASP A 29 -18.79 -3.85 -10.82
CA ASP A 29 -19.62 -3.33 -11.90
C ASP A 29 -19.02 -3.64 -13.30
N GLU A 30 -17.70 -3.86 -13.38
CA GLU A 30 -16.99 -4.14 -14.65
C GLU A 30 -16.78 -5.63 -14.95
N LEU A 31 -16.65 -6.49 -13.93
CA LEU A 31 -16.33 -7.91 -14.11
C LEU A 31 -17.55 -8.81 -14.08
N SER A 32 -17.43 -9.97 -14.72
CA SER A 32 -18.42 -11.04 -14.56
C SER A 32 -18.38 -11.62 -13.15
N ASP A 33 -19.49 -12.23 -12.70
CA ASP A 33 -19.58 -12.84 -11.37
C ASP A 33 -18.49 -13.90 -11.13
N GLU A 34 -18.11 -14.67 -12.16
CA GLU A 34 -17.05 -15.68 -12.12
C GLU A 34 -15.68 -15.04 -11.87
N GLU A 35 -15.37 -13.93 -12.54
CA GLU A 35 -14.11 -13.21 -12.40
C GLU A 35 -14.04 -12.50 -11.06
N TYR A 36 -15.13 -11.86 -10.65
CA TYR A 36 -15.22 -11.21 -9.34
C TYR A 36 -15.07 -12.20 -8.18
N LYS A 37 -15.57 -13.44 -8.33
CA LYS A 37 -15.35 -14.53 -7.35
C LYS A 37 -13.88 -14.90 -7.19
N LYS A 38 -13.03 -14.75 -8.21
CA LYS A 38 -11.57 -14.97 -8.10
C LYS A 38 -10.90 -13.96 -7.16
N LEU A 39 -11.50 -12.78 -6.98
CA LEU A 39 -11.03 -11.75 -6.05
C LEU A 39 -11.51 -11.97 -4.60
N LYS A 40 -12.15 -13.11 -4.31
CA LYS A 40 -12.55 -13.45 -2.94
C LYS A 40 -11.30 -13.64 -2.08
N GLY A 41 -11.22 -12.88 -0.99
CA GLY A 41 -10.08 -12.95 -0.05
C GLY A 41 -9.01 -11.88 -0.23
N VAL A 42 -9.14 -10.98 -1.23
CA VAL A 42 -8.25 -9.83 -1.46
C VAL A 42 -7.93 -9.05 -0.18
N MET A 43 -8.94 -8.77 0.66
CA MET A 43 -8.73 -8.05 1.92
C MET A 43 -7.74 -8.74 2.86
N ARG A 44 -7.77 -10.07 2.95
CA ARG A 44 -6.86 -10.83 3.80
C ARG A 44 -5.47 -10.90 3.19
N ALA A 45 -5.39 -11.02 1.86
CA ALA A 45 -4.13 -11.01 1.13
C ALA A 45 -3.39 -9.67 1.28
N LEU A 46 -4.08 -8.54 1.07
CA LEU A 46 -3.51 -7.18 1.20
C LEU A 46 -3.01 -6.84 2.61
N ARG A 47 -3.56 -7.47 3.65
CA ARG A 47 -3.16 -7.24 5.05
C ARG A 47 -1.96 -8.08 5.49
N ARG A 48 -1.63 -9.13 4.73
CA ARG A 48 -0.50 -10.02 5.04
C ARG A 48 0.77 -9.45 4.44
N LYS A 49 1.89 -9.75 5.11
CA LYS A 49 3.21 -9.46 4.55
C LYS A 49 3.44 -10.34 3.33
N PRO A 50 4.12 -9.86 2.28
CA PRO A 50 4.44 -10.64 1.08
C PRO A 50 5.07 -12.00 1.39
N LYS A 51 6.01 -12.05 2.35
CA LYS A 51 6.69 -13.28 2.79
C LYS A 51 5.77 -14.32 3.46
N LYS A 52 4.56 -13.94 3.87
CA LYS A 52 3.58 -14.81 4.55
C LYS A 52 2.35 -15.11 3.68
N LEU A 53 2.37 -14.71 2.41
CA LEU A 53 1.32 -15.06 1.45
C LEU A 53 1.54 -16.50 0.97
N ASN A 54 0.47 -17.29 1.02
CA ASN A 54 0.41 -18.57 0.31
C ASN A 54 0.14 -18.34 -1.19
N ASP A 55 0.25 -19.40 -1.98
CA ASP A 55 0.16 -19.29 -3.45
C ASP A 55 -1.20 -18.76 -3.91
N GLU A 56 -2.28 -19.19 -3.26
CA GLU A 56 -3.64 -18.68 -3.51
C GLU A 56 -3.73 -17.16 -3.27
N GLN A 57 -3.20 -16.66 -2.16
CA GLN A 57 -3.20 -15.22 -1.87
C GLN A 57 -2.35 -14.42 -2.84
N ARG A 58 -1.23 -14.98 -3.30
CA ARG A 58 -0.38 -14.34 -4.31
C ARG A 58 -1.10 -14.23 -5.65
N GLU A 59 -1.78 -15.30 -6.06
CA GLU A 59 -2.54 -15.31 -7.30
C GLU A 59 -3.72 -14.33 -7.25
N ILE A 60 -4.45 -14.27 -6.13
CA ILE A 60 -5.51 -13.28 -5.93
C ILE A 60 -4.98 -11.84 -6.07
N LEU A 61 -3.81 -11.55 -5.48
CA LEU A 61 -3.20 -10.22 -5.59
C LEU A 61 -2.73 -9.93 -7.02
N LYS A 62 -2.15 -10.92 -7.70
CA LYS A 62 -1.73 -10.78 -9.09
C LYS A 62 -2.90 -10.40 -9.99
N ILE A 63 -4.00 -11.16 -9.92
CA ILE A 63 -5.23 -10.87 -10.67
C ILE A 63 -5.76 -9.47 -10.32
N LEU A 64 -5.80 -9.12 -9.02
CA LEU A 64 -6.25 -7.79 -8.59
C LEU A 64 -5.40 -6.65 -9.18
N PHE A 65 -4.10 -6.83 -9.26
CA PHE A 65 -3.16 -5.82 -9.74
C PHE A 65 -3.20 -5.66 -11.25
N GLU A 66 -3.52 -6.73 -12.00
CA GLU A 66 -3.82 -6.65 -13.44
C GLU A 66 -4.97 -5.65 -13.71
N TYR A 67 -5.98 -5.60 -12.84
CA TYR A 67 -7.08 -4.65 -12.98
C TYR A 67 -6.84 -3.27 -12.35
N SER A 68 -5.86 -3.14 -11.46
CA SER A 68 -5.62 -1.91 -10.71
C SER A 68 -4.15 -1.74 -10.31
N SER A 69 -3.36 -1.24 -11.25
CA SER A 69 -1.96 -0.86 -11.05
C SER A 69 -1.75 0.18 -9.95
N VAL A 70 -2.72 1.07 -9.71
CA VAL A 70 -2.66 2.06 -8.61
C VAL A 70 -2.68 1.37 -7.24
N LEU A 71 -3.49 0.33 -7.09
CA LEU A 71 -3.60 -0.44 -5.85
C LEU A 71 -2.34 -1.27 -5.60
N GLU A 72 -1.70 -1.79 -6.65
CA GLU A 72 -0.39 -2.45 -6.59
C GLU A 72 0.67 -1.51 -6.02
N GLN A 73 0.83 -0.32 -6.61
CA GLN A 73 1.83 0.66 -6.17
C GLN A 73 1.62 1.07 -4.70
N VAL A 74 0.38 1.30 -4.29
CA VAL A 74 0.06 1.62 -2.89
C VAL A 74 0.38 0.44 -1.96
N TYR A 75 0.08 -0.78 -2.38
CA TYR A 75 0.40 -1.98 -1.62
C TYR A 75 1.92 -2.16 -1.43
N GLU A 76 2.70 -1.96 -2.49
CA GLU A 76 4.16 -1.99 -2.42
C GLU A 76 4.71 -0.93 -1.45
N LEU A 77 4.22 0.32 -1.55
CA LEU A 77 4.61 1.40 -0.65
C LEU A 77 4.31 1.07 0.82
N CYS A 78 3.16 0.43 1.10
CA CYS A 78 2.82 -0.05 2.44
C CYS A 78 3.79 -1.13 2.94
N ASN A 79 4.20 -2.05 2.08
CA ASN A 79 5.15 -3.11 2.42
C ASN A 79 6.57 -2.56 2.65
N ASP A 80 7.00 -1.59 1.84
CA ASP A 80 8.26 -0.87 2.02
C ASP A 80 8.31 -0.18 3.38
N LEU A 81 7.26 0.55 3.76
CA LEU A 81 7.13 1.17 5.08
C LEU A 81 7.24 0.14 6.20
N ASN A 82 6.51 -0.97 6.05
CA ASN A 82 6.50 -2.02 7.06
C ASN A 82 7.90 -2.64 7.23
N SER A 83 8.65 -2.81 6.13
CA SER A 83 10.05 -3.24 6.15
C SER A 83 10.99 -2.22 6.82
N ILE A 84 10.80 -0.92 6.59
CA ILE A 84 11.57 0.16 7.23
C ILE A 84 11.30 0.19 8.74
N CYS A 85 10.06 -0.05 9.17
CA CYS A 85 9.68 -0.06 10.58
C CYS A 85 10.17 -1.32 11.33
N GLU A 86 10.26 -2.46 10.65
CA GLU A 86 10.62 -3.75 11.26
C GLU A 86 12.12 -4.02 11.34
N LYS A 87 12.92 -3.38 10.49
CA LYS A 87 14.38 -3.54 10.56
C LYS A 87 14.90 -2.90 11.86
N ASN A 88 15.60 -3.69 12.67
CA ASN A 88 16.43 -3.20 13.77
C ASN A 88 17.63 -2.43 13.20
N VAL A 89 17.40 -1.18 12.80
CA VAL A 89 18.42 -0.23 12.38
C VAL A 89 18.48 0.89 13.40
N SER A 90 19.63 1.55 13.50
CA SER A 90 19.76 2.78 14.29
C SER A 90 18.70 3.80 13.86
N LYS A 91 18.27 4.66 14.79
CA LYS A 91 17.27 5.69 14.54
C LYS A 91 17.59 6.53 13.29
N ALA A 92 18.86 6.96 13.16
CA ALA A 92 19.34 7.70 12.00
C ALA A 92 19.24 6.90 10.67
N GLY A 93 19.55 5.60 10.70
CA GLY A 93 19.42 4.74 9.52
C GLY A 93 17.96 4.50 9.09
N ALA A 94 17.03 4.45 10.05
CA ALA A 94 15.59 4.39 9.77
C ALA A 94 15.07 5.68 9.14
N GLU A 95 15.49 6.83 9.67
CA GLU A 95 15.12 8.15 9.16
C GLU A 95 15.59 8.37 7.72
N GLY A 96 16.83 7.97 7.39
CA GLY A 96 17.35 8.04 6.02
C GLY A 96 16.54 7.19 5.04
N LYS A 97 16.23 5.94 5.41
CA LYS A 97 15.39 5.04 4.59
C LYS A 97 13.97 5.58 4.43
N PHE A 98 13.41 6.15 5.48
CA PHE A 98 12.09 6.76 5.45
C PHE A 98 12.05 7.98 4.52
N LYS A 99 13.07 8.84 4.56
CA LYS A 99 13.21 9.98 3.63
C LYS A 99 13.31 9.53 2.18
N ALA A 100 14.16 8.53 1.89
CA ALA A 100 14.28 7.97 0.54
C ALA A 100 12.96 7.38 0.04
N TRP A 101 12.23 6.68 0.93
CA TRP A 101 10.92 6.14 0.61
C TRP A 101 9.86 7.24 0.37
N MET A 102 9.88 8.34 1.13
CA MET A 102 8.97 9.48 0.88
C MET A 102 9.22 10.11 -0.49
N LEU A 103 10.48 10.20 -0.93
CA LEU A 103 10.82 10.67 -2.27
C LEU A 103 10.29 9.71 -3.35
N LYS A 104 10.48 8.39 -3.17
CA LYS A 104 9.90 7.36 -4.07
C LYS A 104 8.38 7.51 -4.18
N ALA A 105 7.71 7.69 -3.04
CA ALA A 105 6.26 7.89 -3.01
C ALA A 105 5.84 9.18 -3.73
N GLN A 106 6.57 10.30 -3.56
CA GLN A 106 6.29 11.55 -4.26
C GLN A 106 6.45 11.42 -5.78
N ILE A 107 7.48 10.71 -6.23
CA ILE A 107 7.77 10.51 -7.66
C ILE A 107 6.74 9.59 -8.34
N SER A 108 6.12 8.65 -7.61
CA SER A 108 5.13 7.72 -8.19
C SER A 108 3.84 8.39 -8.68
N GLY A 109 3.68 9.71 -8.52
CA GLY A 109 2.55 10.45 -9.07
C GLY A 109 1.21 10.16 -8.40
N LEU A 110 1.21 9.39 -7.30
CA LEU A 110 0.04 9.05 -6.50
C LEU A 110 -0.43 10.26 -5.65
N ASN A 111 -0.54 11.45 -6.26
CA ASN A 111 -0.76 12.73 -5.57
C ASN A 111 -1.98 12.73 -4.63
N SER A 112 -3.08 12.09 -5.03
CA SER A 112 -4.28 11.92 -4.20
C SER A 112 -4.00 11.12 -2.93
N PHE A 113 -3.09 10.16 -3.04
CA PHE A 113 -2.62 9.31 -1.97
C PHE A 113 -1.45 9.93 -1.19
N ASN A 114 -0.66 10.81 -1.80
CA ASN A 114 0.46 11.49 -1.15
C ASN A 114 0.04 12.80 -0.48
N SER A 115 -1.24 13.16 -0.52
CA SER A 115 -1.80 14.37 0.10
C SER A 115 -1.39 14.52 1.57
N PHE A 116 -1.26 13.40 2.29
CA PHE A 116 -0.81 13.42 3.68
C PHE A 116 0.73 13.50 3.85
N LEU A 117 1.52 13.23 2.81
CA LEU A 117 2.96 13.55 2.78
C LEU A 117 3.22 15.03 2.51
N LEU A 118 2.30 15.74 1.87
CA LEU A 118 2.43 17.19 1.65
C LEU A 118 2.29 17.98 2.96
N VAL A 119 1.52 17.46 3.92
CA VAL A 119 1.37 18.02 5.27
C VAL A 119 2.69 18.02 6.07
N THR A 120 3.70 17.23 5.65
CA THR A 120 4.99 17.14 6.37
C THR A 120 6.09 18.04 5.82
N LYS A 121 5.86 18.78 4.72
CA LYS A 121 6.78 19.82 4.22
C LYS A 121 6.39 21.22 4.73
N GLN A 122 6.55 21.50 6.02
CA GLN A 122 6.65 22.88 6.52
C GLN A 122 7.48 22.94 7.81
N LYS A 123 8.79 23.13 7.66
CA LYS A 123 9.59 24.22 8.26
C LYS A 123 11.07 24.00 7.94
#